data_AF-A0A177Q9B8-F1
#
_entry.id   AF-A0A177Q9B8-F1
#
_cell.length_a   1.000
_cell.length_b   1.000
_cell.length_c   1.000
_cell.angle_alpha   90.00
_cell.angle_beta   90.00
_cell.angle_gamma   90.00
#
_symmetry.space_group_name_H-M   'P 1'
#
loop_
_entity.id
_entity.type
_entity.pdbx_description
1 polymer ?
#
loop_
_entity_poly.entity_id
_entity_poly.type
_entity_poly.pdbx_seq_one_letter_code
_entity_poly.pdbx_strand_id
1 'polypeptide(L)'
;MSVFEPPHGPAEPDPPREFFKNPLLPQGAGLGGLAVLALLLLVRIGRKSTTAGVVLGPVLFAAAALAAWASAIHLTGGERFDDHPWV
;
A
#
# COMPACT_ATOMS: atom_id res chain seq x y z
N MET A 1 21.38 44.30 -5.03
CA MET A 1 20.21 44.09 -5.91
C MET A 1 19.64 42.73 -5.58
N SER A 2 18.52 42.66 -4.86
CA SER A 2 17.80 41.42 -4.61
C SER A 2 16.98 41.07 -5.85
N VAL A 3 17.26 39.92 -6.46
CA VAL A 3 16.49 39.39 -7.60
C VAL A 3 15.13 38.96 -7.05
N PHE A 4 14.07 39.63 -7.48
CA PHE A 4 12.69 39.24 -7.17
C PHE A 4 12.34 38.06 -8.09
N GLU A 5 12.43 36.83 -7.58
CA GLU A 5 11.87 35.68 -8.29
C GLU A 5 10.35 35.79 -8.28
N PRO A 6 9.68 35.80 -9.44
CA PRO A 6 8.24 35.77 -9.49
C PRO A 6 7.72 34.47 -8.85
N PRO A 7 6.57 34.50 -8.16
CA PRO A 7 5.97 33.31 -7.56
C PRO A 7 5.79 32.24 -8.64
N HIS A 8 6.21 31.01 -8.35
CA HIS A 8 6.10 29.90 -9.28
C HIS A 8 4.64 29.73 -9.71
N GLY A 9 4.41 29.63 -11.01
CA GLY A 9 3.07 29.36 -11.55
C GLY A 9 2.52 28.04 -11.01
N PRO A 10 1.19 27.84 -11.04
CA PRO A 10 0.60 26.57 -10.61
C PRO A 10 1.23 25.42 -11.40
N ALA A 11 1.59 24.34 -10.69
CA ALA A 11 2.13 23.14 -11.30
C ALA A 11 1.19 22.63 -12.40
N GLU A 12 1.77 22.17 -13.52
CA GLU A 12 1.02 21.60 -14.62
C GLU A 12 0.27 20.34 -14.13
N PRO A 13 -1.01 20.13 -14.49
CA PRO A 13 -1.75 18.96 -14.04
C PRO A 13 -1.08 17.68 -14.53
N ASP A 14 -0.88 16.72 -13.63
CA ASP A 14 -0.35 15.41 -14.01
C ASP A 14 -1.22 14.76 -15.10
N PRO A 15 -0.60 14.10 -16.10
CA PRO A 15 -1.34 13.42 -17.14
C PRO A 15 -2.24 12.30 -16.56
N PRO A 16 -3.38 11.99 -17.19
CA PRO A 16 -4.27 10.93 -16.73
C PRO A 16 -3.52 9.61 -16.56
N ARG A 17 -3.54 9.04 -15.35
CA ARG A 17 -2.82 7.80 -15.05
C ARG A 17 -3.43 6.64 -15.84
N GLU A 18 -2.62 5.96 -16.64
CA GLU A 18 -2.98 4.69 -17.25
C GLU A 18 -2.89 3.57 -16.19
N PHE A 19 -4.04 3.19 -15.64
CA PHE A 19 -4.14 2.22 -14.54
C PHE A 19 -3.37 0.91 -14.82
N PHE A 20 -3.45 0.41 -16.06
CA PHE A 20 -2.83 -0.86 -16.48
C PHE A 20 -1.33 -0.78 -16.76
N LYS A 21 -0.74 0.42 -16.85
CA LYS A 21 0.71 0.61 -16.98
C LYS A 21 1.43 0.76 -15.63
N ASN A 22 0.69 0.69 -14.53
CA ASN A 22 1.27 0.83 -13.20
C ASN A 22 2.15 -0.40 -12.89
N PRO A 23 3.48 -0.23 -12.78
CA PRO A 23 4.40 -1.33 -12.51
C PRO A 23 4.21 -1.95 -11.12
N LEU A 24 3.42 -1.29 -10.25
CA LEU A 24 3.13 -1.73 -8.89
C LEU A 24 1.94 -2.69 -8.79
N LEU A 25 1.18 -2.89 -9.88
CA LEU A 25 0.01 -3.79 -9.89
C LEU A 25 0.35 -5.24 -9.46
N PRO A 26 1.44 -5.87 -9.93
CA PRO A 26 1.79 -7.23 -9.52
C PRO A 26 2.11 -7.31 -8.02
N GLN A 27 2.82 -6.34 -7.44
CA GLN A 27 3.05 -6.28 -6.00
C GLN A 27 1.73 -6.13 -5.25
N GLY A 28 0.84 -5.25 -5.71
CA GLY A 28 -0.48 -5.05 -5.12
C GLY A 28 -1.32 -6.34 -5.10
N ALA A 29 -1.37 -7.06 -6.22
CA ALA A 29 -2.06 -8.34 -6.32
C ALA A 29 -1.43 -9.41 -5.43
N GLY A 30 -0.09 -9.51 -5.40
CA GLY A 30 0.63 -10.46 -4.55
C GLY A 30 0.38 -10.23 -3.05
N LEU A 31 0.42 -8.98 -2.62
CA LEU A 31 0.11 -8.59 -1.23
C LEU A 31 -1.36 -8.84 -0.88
N GLY A 32 -2.28 -8.60 -1.81
CA GLY A 32 -3.70 -8.91 -1.64
C GLY A 32 -3.93 -10.41 -1.43
N GLY A 33 -3.25 -11.24 -2.22
CA GLY A 33 -3.25 -12.69 -2.05
C GLY A 33 -2.71 -13.13 -0.68
N LEU A 34 -1.59 -12.54 -0.23
CA LEU A 34 -1.03 -12.81 1.09
C LEU A 34 -1.98 -12.44 2.22
N ALA A 35 -2.68 -11.30 2.12
CA ALA A 35 -3.68 -10.89 3.11
C ALA A 35 -4.80 -11.92 3.24
N VAL A 36 -5.34 -12.39 2.11
CA VAL A 36 -6.38 -13.43 2.09
C VAL A 36 -5.88 -14.74 2.71
N LEU A 37 -4.67 -15.18 2.34
CA LEU A 37 -4.08 -16.40 2.89
C LEU A 37 -3.86 -16.31 4.40
N ALA A 38 -3.40 -15.17 4.91
CA ALA A 38 -3.21 -14.93 6.33
C ALA A 38 -4.54 -15.00 7.11
N LEU A 39 -5.62 -14.42 6.56
CA LEU A 39 -6.96 -14.50 7.15
C LEU A 39 -7.50 -15.94 7.15
N LEU A 40 -7.31 -16.68 6.05
CA LEU A 40 -7.71 -18.09 5.99
C LEU A 40 -6.97 -18.94 7.01
N LEU A 41 -5.66 -18.70 7.20
CA LEU A 41 -4.84 -19.34 8.23
C LEU A 41 -5.34 -18.98 9.64
N LEU A 42 -5.63 -17.72 9.89
CA LEU A 42 -6.18 -17.23 11.17
C LEU A 42 -7.47 -17.98 11.54
N VAL A 43 -8.44 -18.02 10.62
CA VAL A 43 -9.71 -18.73 10.84
C VAL A 43 -9.47 -20.23 11.04
N ARG A 44 -8.61 -20.85 10.22
CA ARG A 44 -8.34 -22.28 10.29
C ARG A 44 -7.66 -22.67 11.61
N ILE A 45 -6.72 -21.86 12.10
CA ILE A 45 -6.05 -22.07 13.38
C ILE A 45 -7.03 -21.86 14.52
N GLY A 46 -7.79 -20.76 14.53
CA GLY A 46 -8.77 -20.46 15.58
C GLY A 46 -9.86 -21.53 15.73
N ARG A 47 -10.26 -22.17 14.62
CA ARG A 47 -11.20 -23.31 14.64
C ARG A 47 -10.60 -24.61 15.17
N LYS A 48 -9.29 -24.81 15.03
CA LYS A 48 -8.61 -26.06 15.40
C LYS A 48 -8.02 -26.02 16.81
N SER A 49 -7.57 -24.85 17.26
CA SER A 49 -6.92 -24.70 18.55
C SER A 49 -7.07 -23.28 19.09
N THR A 50 -7.73 -23.16 20.24
CA THR A 50 -7.90 -21.89 20.96
C THR A 50 -6.54 -21.31 21.37
N THR A 51 -5.65 -22.13 21.94
CA THR A 51 -4.32 -21.67 22.39
C THR A 51 -3.48 -21.15 21.23
N ALA A 52 -3.43 -21.89 20.12
CA ALA A 52 -2.69 -21.43 18.94
C ALA A 52 -3.33 -20.18 18.32
N GLY A 53 -4.67 -20.08 18.35
CA GLY A 53 -5.40 -18.89 17.92
C GLY A 53 -5.09 -17.66 18.77
N VAL A 54 -4.97 -17.79 20.10
CA VAL A 54 -4.62 -16.67 20.98
C VAL A 54 -3.17 -16.21 20.75
N VAL A 55 -2.24 -17.14 20.55
CA VAL A 55 -0.81 -16.82 20.38
C VAL A 55 -0.50 -16.28 18.98
N LEU A 56 -0.94 -16.97 17.93
CA LEU A 56 -0.63 -16.63 16.54
C LEU A 56 -1.64 -15.65 15.93
N GLY A 57 -2.81 -15.54 16.53
CA GLY A 57 -3.90 -14.75 15.98
C GLY A 57 -3.58 -13.27 15.79
N PRO A 58 -3.03 -12.58 16.82
CA PRO A 58 -2.64 -11.18 16.70
C PRO A 58 -1.62 -10.94 15.59
N VAL A 59 -0.64 -11.86 15.45
CA VAL A 59 0.41 -11.76 14.42
C VAL A 59 -0.17 -11.94 13.02
N LEU A 60 -1.01 -12.96 12.82
CA LEU A 60 -1.66 -13.20 11.53
C LEU A 60 -2.63 -12.08 11.16
N PHE A 61 -3.36 -11.54 12.15
CA PHE A 61 -4.25 -10.40 11.94
C PHE A 61 -3.47 -9.15 11.53
N ALA A 62 -2.38 -8.81 12.24
CA ALA A 62 -1.53 -7.68 11.90
C ALA A 62 -0.89 -7.85 10.51
N ALA A 63 -0.36 -9.04 10.19
CA ALA A 63 0.19 -9.35 8.88
C ALA A 63 -0.87 -9.20 7.76
N ALA A 64 -2.09 -9.70 7.99
CA ALA A 64 -3.18 -9.55 7.03
C ALA A 64 -3.58 -8.08 6.83
N ALA A 65 -3.69 -7.30 7.91
CA ALA A 65 -4.04 -5.90 7.85
C ALA A 65 -2.97 -5.07 7.11
N LEU A 66 -1.69 -5.30 7.42
CA LEU A 66 -0.57 -4.62 6.75
C LEU A 66 -0.48 -5.01 5.27
N ALA A 67 -0.62 -6.29 4.94
CA ALA A 67 -0.62 -6.75 3.55
C ALA A 67 -1.80 -6.19 2.76
N ALA A 68 -3.00 -6.12 3.37
CA ALA A 68 -4.18 -5.51 2.74
C ALA A 68 -4.00 -4.02 2.50
N TRP A 69 -3.46 -3.28 3.48
CA TRP A 69 -3.17 -1.87 3.33
C TRP A 69 -2.11 -1.60 2.26
N ALA A 70 -1.01 -2.35 2.29
CA ALA A 70 0.04 -2.24 1.28
C ALA A 70 -0.48 -2.62 -0.11
N SER A 71 -1.31 -3.66 -0.22
CA SER A 71 -2.01 -4.03 -1.46
C SER A 71 -2.83 -2.87 -2.00
N ALA A 72 -3.65 -2.23 -1.17
CA ALA A 72 -4.46 -1.08 -1.56
C ALA A 72 -3.60 0.05 -2.14
N ILE A 73 -2.50 0.42 -1.47
CA ILE A 73 -1.58 1.47 -1.93
C ILE A 73 -1.00 1.14 -3.32
N HIS A 74 -0.53 -0.10 -3.52
CA HIS A 74 0.11 -0.51 -4.77
C HIS A 74 -0.90 -0.62 -5.92
N LEU A 75 -2.12 -1.09 -5.63
CA LEU A 75 -3.21 -1.18 -6.61
C LEU A 75 -3.72 0.19 -7.03
N THR A 76 -3.78 1.17 -6.11
CA THR A 76 -4.15 2.55 -6.44
C THR A 76 -3.00 3.38 -7.02
N GLY A 77 -1.79 2.79 -7.09
CA GLY A 77 -0.60 3.40 -7.69
C GLY A 77 0.18 4.36 -6.79
N GLY A 78 -0.15 4.42 -5.50
CA GLY A 78 0.47 5.30 -4.51
C GLY A 78 0.34 6.80 -4.81
N GLU A 79 0.46 7.64 -3.79
CA GLU A 79 0.89 9.01 -4.04
C GLU A 79 2.37 8.95 -4.38
N ARG A 80 2.76 9.40 -5.58
CA ARG A 80 4.09 9.97 -5.75
C ARG A 80 4.06 11.22 -4.90
N PHE A 81 4.69 11.18 -3.73
CA PHE A 81 5.11 12.43 -3.12
C PHE A 81 5.93 13.13 -4.19
N ASP A 82 5.54 14.36 -4.51
CA ASP A 82 6.24 15.18 -5.47
C ASP A 82 7.68 15.29 -4.95
N ASP A 83 8.59 14.49 -5.52
CA ASP A 83 10.02 14.56 -5.25
C ASP A 83 10.48 15.85 -5.95
N HIS A 84 10.06 16.99 -5.41
CA HIS A 84 10.55 18.28 -5.85
C HIS A 84 12.08 18.24 -5.68
N PRO A 85 12.87 18.46 -6.75
CA PRO A 85 14.32 18.38 -6.72
C PRO A 85 14.98 19.55 -5.98
N TRP A 86 14.26 20.22 -5.07
CA TRP A 86 14.77 21.35 -4.29
C TRP A 86 15.16 20.90 -2.88
N VAL A 87 15.98 19.86 -2.85
CA VAL A 87 17.26 19.86 -2.13
C VAL A 87 18.36 19.55 -3.15
#